data_AF-A0A920YQ39-F1
#
_entry.id   AF-A0A920YQ39-F1
#
_cell.length_a   1.000
_cell.length_b   1.000
_cell.length_c   1.000
_cell.angle_alpha   90.00
_cell.angle_beta   90.00
_cell.angle_gamma   90.00
#
_symmetry.space_group_name_H-M   'P 1'
#
loop_
_entity.id
_entity.type
_entity.pdbx_description
1 polymer ?
#
loop_
_entity_poly.entity_id
_entity_poly.type
_entity_poly.pdbx_seq_one_letter_code
_entity_poly.pdbx_strand_id
1 'polypeptide(L)' 'MVRDKEGREVVSEARVFCTEPIQPGDLLEYGGMEWPVLAVSTIPDLNGKESHREVAV' A
#
# COMPACT_ATOMS: atom_id res chain seq x y z
N MET A 1 -11.79 -12.19 10.24
CA MET A 1 -12.83 -11.24 9.81
C MET A 1 -12.92 -10.15 10.87
N VAL A 2 -12.25 -9.03 10.63
CA VAL A 2 -12.24 -7.87 11.55
C VAL A 2 -13.31 -6.91 11.03
N ARG A 3 -14.22 -6.48 11.90
CA ARG A 3 -15.28 -5.53 11.59
C ARG A 3 -14.93 -4.20 12.25
N ASP A 4 -15.11 -3.10 11.52
CA ASP A 4 -15.11 -1.78 12.15
C ASP A 4 -16.41 -1.58 12.96
N LYS A 5 -16.46 -0.54 13.79
CA LYS A 5 -17.61 -0.28 14.69
C LYS A 5 -18.92 0.04 13.96
N GLU A 6 -18.88 0.39 12.67
CA GLU A 6 -20.06 0.68 11.85
C GLU A 6 -20.54 -0.51 10.99
N GLY A 7 -19.89 -1.68 11.12
CA GLY A 7 -20.34 -2.90 10.44
C GLY A 7 -20.12 -2.90 8.93
N ARG A 8 -19.21 -2.07 8.42
CA ARG A 8 -18.78 -2.15 7.03
C ARG A 8 -17.78 -3.28 6.87
N GLU A 9 -17.81 -3.95 5.72
CA GLU A 9 -16.73 -4.85 5.34
C GLU A 9 -15.44 -4.03 5.23
N VAL A 10 -14.56 -4.21 6.21
CA VAL A 10 -13.19 -3.71 6.13
C VAL A 10 -12.45 -4.74 5.30
N VAL A 11 -12.25 -4.44 4.02
CA VAL A 11 -11.24 -5.13 3.24
C VAL A 11 -9.94 -4.87 3.99
N SER A 12 -9.27 -5.94 4.43
CA SER A 12 -7.99 -5.82 5.12
C SER A 12 -6.95 -5.39 4.09
N GLU A 13 -6.94 -4.10 3.71
CA GLU A 13 -5.94 -3.52 2.82
C GLU A 13 -4.57 -3.75 3.43
N ALA A 14 -3.74 -4.56 2.76
CA ALA A 14 -2.37 -4.73 3.19
C ALA A 14 -1.58 -3.53 2.70
N ARG A 15 -0.87 -2.86 3.63
CA ARG A 15 0.01 -1.75 3.29
C ARG A 15 1.44 -2.23 3.21
N VAL A 16 2.06 -1.99 2.05
CA VAL A 16 3.46 -2.26 1.79
C VAL A 16 4.19 -0.93 1.67
N PHE A 17 5.38 -0.84 2.24
CA PHE A 17 6.22 0.35 2.13
C PHE A 17 7.30 0.08 1.08
N CYS A 18 7.39 0.95 0.07
CA CYS A 18 8.32 0.78 -1.03
C CYS A 18 9.12 2.07 -1.26
N THR A 19 10.43 1.95 -1.45
CA THR A 19 11.30 3.07 -1.84
C THR A 19 11.47 3.17 -3.36
N GLU A 20 11.14 2.10 -4.08
CA GLU A 20 11.19 2.04 -5.54
C GLU A 20 10.02 2.82 -6.19
N PRO A 21 10.20 3.29 -7.44
CA PRO A 21 9.12 3.94 -8.18
C PRO A 21 8.08 2.89 -8.58
N ILE A 22 6.89 2.98 -7.97
CA ILE A 22 5.76 2.08 -8.22
C ILE A 22 4.51 2.88 -8.55
N GLN A 23 3.65 2.33 -9.40
CA GLN A 23 2.43 2.96 -9.89
C GLN A 23 1.20 2.08 -9.65
N PRO A 24 0.00 2.68 -9.53
CA PRO A 24 -1.25 1.93 -9.58
C PRO A 24 -1.32 1.07 -10.85
N GLY A 25 -1.62 -0.21 -10.68
CA GLY A 25 -1.63 -1.21 -11.75
C GLY A 25 -0.35 -2.06 -11.87
N ASP A 26 0.72 -1.72 -11.15
CA ASP A 26 1.88 -2.61 -11.02
C ASP A 26 1.53 -3.87 -10.20
N LEU A 27 2.34 -4.92 -10.35
CA LEU A 27 2.21 -6.17 -9.60
C LEU A 27 3.37 -6.31 -8.61
N LEU A 28 3.04 -6.55 -7.34
CA LEU A 28 4.00 -6.88 -6.29
C LEU A 28 4.03 -8.38 -6.07
N GLU A 29 5.20 -8.99 -6.26
CA GLU A 29 5.42 -10.41 -5.94
C GLU A 29 6.00 -10.55 -4.53
N TYR A 30 5.33 -11.31 -3.67
CA TYR A 30 5.89 -11.72 -2.38
C TYR A 30 5.48 -13.15 -2.04
N GLY A 31 6.45 -14.00 -1.71
CA GLY A 31 6.19 -15.39 -1.34
C GLY A 31 5.56 -16.24 -2.45
N GLY A 32 5.82 -15.89 -3.72
CA GLY A 32 5.24 -16.58 -4.88
C GLY A 32 3.78 -16.22 -5.17
N MET A 33 3.26 -15.16 -4.56
CA MET A 33 1.95 -14.58 -4.88
C MET A 33 2.12 -13.16 -5.41
N GLU A 34 1.33 -12.82 -6.42
CA GLU A 34 1.30 -11.50 -7.05
C GLU A 34 0.10 -10.70 -6.56
N TRP A 35 0.32 -9.44 -6.24
CA TRP A 35 -0.66 -8.53 -5.67
C TRP A 35 -0.71 -7.24 -6.50
N PRO A 36 -1.88 -6.86 -7.06
CA PRO A 36 -2.00 -5.64 -7.83
C PRO A 36 -1.95 -4.41 -6.92
N VAL A 37 -1.18 -3.42 -7.32
CA VAL A 37 -1.12 -2.14 -6.63
C VAL A 37 -2.39 -1.34 -6.92
N LEU A 38 -3.17 -1.08 -5.88
CA LEU A 38 -4.43 -0.35 -5.95
C LEU A 38 -4.20 1.16 -5.83
N ALA A 39 -3.33 1.57 -4.91
CA ALA A 39 -3.02 2.98 -4.66
C ALA A 39 -1.61 3.16 -4.13
N VAL A 40 -1.00 4.31 -4.45
CA VAL A 40 0.35 4.70 -4.02
C VAL A 40 0.29 6.08 -3.40
N SER A 41 0.81 6.23 -2.18
CA SER A 41 0.90 7.50 -1.45
C SER A 41 2.35 7.81 -1.12
N THR A 42 2.87 8.93 -1.61
CA THR A 42 4.25 9.34 -1.35
C THR A 42 4.34 10.07 -0.01
N ILE A 43 5.16 9.54 0.91
CA ILE A 43 5.37 10.14 2.22
C ILE A 43 6.66 10.96 2.23
N PRO A 44 6.59 12.29 2.47
CA PRO A 44 7.76 13.12 2.63
C PRO A 44 8.43 12.90 3.99
N ASP A 45 9.75 13.05 4.04
CA ASP A 45 10.55 13.07 5.26
C ASP A 45 10.44 14.44 5.97
N LEU A 46 11.09 14.56 7.12
CA LEU A 46 11.13 15.80 7.90
C LEU A 46 11.82 16.97 7.17
N ASN A 47 12.55 16.69 6.09
CA ASN A 47 13.20 17.69 5.24
C ASN A 47 12.40 18.00 3.96
N GLY A 48 11.19 17.44 3.81
CA GLY A 48 10.34 17.60 2.63
C GLY A 48 10.80 16.81 1.40
N LYS A 49 11.80 15.93 1.55
CA LYS A 49 12.26 15.01 0.51
C LYS A 49 11.47 13.71 0.59
N GLU A 50 11.27 13.04 -0.53
CA GLU A 50 10.59 11.73 -0.54
C GLU A 50 11.31 10.73 0.39
N SER A 51 10.57 10.18 1.36
CA SER A 51 11.07 9.15 2.30
C SER A 51 10.81 7.76 1.76
N HIS A 52 9.52 7.47 1.52
CA HIS A 52 9.03 6.19 1.02
C HIS A 52 7.62 6.37 0.48
N ARG A 53 7.13 5.36 -0.23
CA ARG A 53 5.76 5.28 -0.72
C ARG A 53 5.00 4.22 0.07
N GLU A 54 3.80 4.55 0.51
CA GLU A 54 2.84 3.58 1.01
C GLU A 54 2.02 3.04 -0.15
N VAL A 55 1.97 1.72 -0.27
CA VAL A 55 1.33 1.00 -1.37
C VAL A 55 0.22 0.16 -0.79
N ALA A 56 -1.01 0.38 -1.28
CA ALA A 56 -2.16 -0.46 -0.96
C ALA A 56 -2.27 -1.58 -1.99
N VAL A 57 -2.36 -2.82 -1.49
CA VAL A 57 -2.64 -4.04 -2.27
C VAL A 57 -3.85 -4.80 -1.73
#